data_AF-A0A368GF56-F1
#
_entry.id   AF-A0A368GF56-F1
#
_cell.length_a   1.000
_cell.length_b   1.000
_cell.length_c   1.000
_cell.angle_alpha   90.00
_cell.angle_beta   90.00
_cell.angle_gamma   90.00
#
_symmetry.space_group_name_H-M   'P 1'
#
loop_
_entity.id
_entity.type
_entity.pdbx_description
1 polymer ?
#
loop_
_entity_poly.entity_id
_entity_poly.type
_entity_poly.pdbx_seq_one_letter_code
_entity_poly.pdbx_strand_id
1 'polypeptide(L)'
;MCVGETGMGKTTLIESLFNMKLDFEPCSHELKTVELRTRAYEVAEGGIRVKLRLVETAGFGDQLDKDQSARVIVDYLEAQFERYLQEELKVRRTLNYFDDSRIHACLYFISPTGHG
;
A
#
# COMPACT_ATOMS: atom_id res chain seq x y z
N MET A 1 0.97 2.18 -2.88
CA MET A 1 1.18 0.84 -2.30
C MET A 1 2.67 0.52 -2.34
N CYS A 2 3.20 -0.06 -1.28
CA CYS A 2 4.61 -0.47 -1.17
C CYS A 2 4.66 -1.99 -0.99
N VAL A 3 5.31 -2.67 -1.92
CA VAL A 3 5.43 -4.13 -1.96
C VAL A 3 6.90 -4.50 -1.95
N GLY A 4 7.28 -5.47 -1.12
CA GLY A 4 8.65 -5.98 -1.08
C GLY A 4 8.98 -6.61 0.26
N GLU A 5 10.17 -7.21 0.34
CA GLU A 5 10.58 -8.01 1.50
C GLU A 5 10.57 -7.22 2.81
N THR A 6 10.32 -7.92 3.92
CA THR A 6 10.43 -7.35 5.26
C THR A 6 11.84 -6.78 5.46
N GLY A 7 11.94 -5.56 5.99
CA GLY A 7 13.24 -4.90 6.19
C GLY A 7 13.81 -4.15 4.97
N MET A 8 13.12 -4.11 3.82
CA MET A 8 13.63 -3.42 2.61
C MET A 8 13.58 -1.89 2.63
N GLY A 9 13.28 -1.27 3.77
CA GLY A 9 13.20 0.19 3.88
C GLY A 9 11.96 0.79 3.23
N LYS A 10 10.86 0.03 3.09
CA LYS A 10 9.59 0.50 2.52
C LYS A 10 9.07 1.75 3.23
N THR A 11 8.89 1.68 4.55
CA THR A 11 8.48 2.82 5.37
C THR A 11 9.48 3.98 5.27
N THR A 12 10.78 3.69 5.40
CA THR A 12 11.86 4.69 5.37
C THR A 12 11.92 5.48 4.06
N LEU A 13 11.65 4.84 2.92
CA LEU A 13 11.59 5.53 1.63
C LEU A 13 10.43 6.53 1.58
N ILE A 14 9.26 6.14 2.07
CA ILE A 14 8.08 7.02 2.07
C ILE A 14 8.28 8.19 3.04
N GLU A 15 8.84 7.93 4.23
CA GLU A 15 9.22 8.98 5.18
C GLU A 15 10.17 10.00 4.56
N SER A 16 11.15 9.52 3.79
CA SER A 16 12.13 10.37 3.09
C SER A 16 11.48 11.15 1.93
N LEU A 17 10.58 10.52 1.18
CA LEU A 17 9.89 11.15 0.04
C LEU A 17 9.01 12.32 0.48
N PHE A 18 8.25 12.14 1.56
CA PHE A 18 7.30 13.15 2.04
C PHE A 18 7.84 13.97 3.24
N ASN A 19 9.10 13.76 3.61
CA ASN A 19 9.75 14.38 4.77
C ASN A 19 8.87 14.37 6.04
N MET A 20 8.27 13.21 6.33
CA MET A 20 7.33 13.00 7.43
C MET A 20 7.69 11.75 8.21
N LYS A 21 7.29 11.67 9.48
CA LYS A 21 7.38 10.42 10.24
C LYS A 21 6.09 9.64 10.10
N LEU A 22 6.21 8.39 9.70
CA LEU A 22 5.10 7.48 9.63
C LEU A 22 5.10 6.63 10.89
N ASP A 23 3.96 6.58 11.57
CA ASP A 23 3.76 5.59 12.61
C ASP A 23 3.52 4.23 11.92
N PHE A 24 4.55 3.43 11.70
CA PHE A 24 4.42 2.01 11.34
C PHE A 24 5.26 1.21 12.30
N GLU A 25 4.65 0.20 12.92
CA GLU A 25 5.39 -0.74 13.75
C GLU A 25 6.27 -1.62 12.86
N PRO A 26 7.55 -1.83 13.23
CA PRO A 26 8.42 -2.78 12.53
C PRO A 26 7.75 -4.15 12.42
N CYS A 27 7.81 -4.76 11.25
CA CYS A 27 7.32 -6.12 11.05
C CYS A 27 8.38 -7.14 11.47
N SER A 28 7.96 -8.17 12.20
CA SER A 28 8.80 -9.36 12.43
C SER A 28 8.86 -10.20 11.14
N HIS A 29 9.99 -10.90 10.95
CA HIS A 29 10.16 -11.89 9.87
C HIS A 29 9.40 -13.22 10.13
N GLU A 30 8.71 -13.34 11.26
CA GLU A 30 8.01 -14.57 11.67
C GLU A 30 6.54 -14.62 11.19
N LEU A 31 6.13 -13.68 10.34
CA LEU A 31 4.75 -13.62 9.85
C LEU A 31 4.46 -14.79 8.90
N LYS A 32 3.53 -15.66 9.31
CA LYS A 32 3.09 -16.82 8.53
C LYS A 32 2.30 -16.45 7.28
N THR A 33 1.75 -15.24 7.23
CA THR A 33 0.91 -14.74 6.15
C THR A 33 1.29 -13.31 5.78
N VAL A 34 1.11 -12.96 4.51
CA VAL A 34 1.22 -11.56 4.08
C VAL A 34 0.00 -10.79 4.57
N GLU A 35 0.25 -9.65 5.19
CA GLU A 35 -0.79 -8.73 5.64
C GLU A 35 -0.62 -7.37 4.97
N LEU A 36 -1.73 -6.68 4.74
CA LEU A 36 -1.74 -5.32 4.19
C LEU A 36 -2.06 -4.32 5.29
N ARG A 37 -1.09 -3.46 5.61
CA ARG A 37 -1.24 -2.39 6.58
C ARG A 37 -1.57 -1.10 5.84
N THR A 38 -2.77 -0.57 6.09
CA THR A 38 -3.24 0.68 5.47
C THR A 38 -3.24 1.80 6.50
N ARG A 39 -2.63 2.95 6.17
CA ARG A 39 -2.73 4.18 6.96
C ARG A 39 -2.98 5.38 6.05
N ALA A 40 -3.75 6.35 6.54
CA ALA A 40 -4.06 7.57 5.81
C ALA A 40 -3.46 8.77 6.55
N TYR A 41 -2.87 9.68 5.78
CA TYR A 41 -2.19 10.87 6.26
C TYR A 41 -2.64 12.07 5.43
N GLU A 42 -2.67 13.25 6.05
CA GLU A 42 -2.78 14.50 5.32
C GLU A 42 -1.38 15.11 5.20
N VAL A 43 -0.91 15.26 3.96
CA VAL A 43 0.42 15.79 3.65
C VAL A 43 0.25 17.11 2.91
N ALA A 44 1.12 18.08 3.18
CA ALA A 44 1.14 19.34 2.47
C ALA A 44 2.48 19.50 1.73
N GLU A 45 2.45 19.42 0.40
CA GLU A 45 3.64 19.65 -0.44
C GLU A 45 3.41 20.84 -1.37
N GLY A 46 4.32 21.82 -1.34
CA GLY A 46 4.25 22.98 -2.24
C GLY A 46 2.97 23.81 -2.12
N GLY A 47 2.30 23.78 -0.96
CA GLY A 47 1.02 24.47 -0.74
C GLY A 47 -0.22 23.65 -1.15
N ILE A 48 -0.05 22.45 -1.69
CA ILE A 48 -1.13 21.53 -2.03
C ILE A 48 -1.33 20.55 -0.88
N ARG A 49 -2.58 20.42 -0.39
CA ARG A 49 -2.95 19.41 0.60
C ARG A 49 -3.37 18.14 -0.12
N VAL A 50 -2.73 17.03 0.24
CA VAL A 50 -2.98 15.70 -0.34
C VAL A 50 -3.34 14.74 0.77
N LYS A 51 -4.45 14.02 0.61
CA LYS A 51 -4.79 12.87 1.46
C LYS A 51 -4.06 11.64 0.94
N LEU A 52 -2.92 11.33 1.54
CA LEU A 52 -2.09 10.19 1.19
C LEU A 52 -2.59 8.93 1.91
N ARG A 53 -3.03 7.92 1.16
CA ARG A 53 -3.28 6.58 1.69
C ARG A 53 -2.10 5.67 1.36
N LEU A 54 -1.35 5.28 2.39
CA LEU A 54 -0.26 4.33 2.27
C LEU A 54 -0.77 2.92 2.58
N VAL A 55 -0.43 1.97 1.70
CA VAL A 55 -0.67 0.54 1.90
C VAL A 55 0.68 -0.15 1.78
N GLU A 56 1.10 -0.83 2.84
CA GLU A 56 2.38 -1.55 2.92
C GLU A 56 2.13 -3.03 3.15
N THR A 57 2.91 -3.88 2.47
CA THR A 57 2.93 -5.32 2.73
C THR A 57 3.82 -5.66 3.93
N ALA A 58 3.25 -6.34 4.92
CA ALA A 58 3.96 -6.96 6.03
C ALA A 58 4.13 -8.47 5.76
N GLY A 59 5.31 -9.02 6.00
CA GLY A 59 5.57 -10.45 5.82
C GLY A 59 5.79 -10.90 4.37
N PHE A 60 5.74 -10.00 3.38
CA PHE A 60 5.95 -10.38 1.98
C PHE A 60 7.36 -10.93 1.78
N GLY A 61 7.49 -12.12 1.18
CA GLY A 61 8.78 -12.78 0.95
C GLY A 61 9.33 -13.58 2.13
N ASP A 62 8.70 -13.52 3.31
CA ASP A 62 9.09 -14.34 4.48
C ASP A 62 8.52 -15.77 4.38
N GLN A 63 7.51 -16.02 3.52
CA GLN A 63 6.92 -17.34 3.33
C GLN A 63 7.56 -18.15 2.19
N LEU A 64 7.51 -19.48 2.33
CA LEU A 64 7.89 -20.43 1.28
C LEU A 64 6.90 -20.45 0.11
N ASP A 65 5.59 -20.30 0.40
CA ASP A 65 4.53 -20.27 -0.60
C ASP A 65 4.27 -18.83 -1.08
N LYS A 66 4.82 -18.50 -2.24
CA LYS A 66 4.75 -17.16 -2.84
C LYS A 66 3.43 -16.90 -3.57
N ASP A 67 2.69 -17.94 -3.95
CA ASP A 67 1.43 -17.79 -4.69
C ASP A 67 0.33 -17.21 -3.79
N GLN A 68 0.31 -17.59 -2.52
CA GLN A 68 -0.60 -17.01 -1.53
C GLN A 68 -0.29 -15.54 -1.24
N SER A 69 1.00 -15.16 -1.22
CA SER A 69 1.45 -13.78 -0.99
C SER A 69 0.92 -12.81 -2.04
N ALA A 70 0.92 -13.21 -3.32
CA ALA A 70 0.42 -12.37 -4.41
C ALA A 70 -1.11 -12.22 -4.38
N ARG A 71 -1.84 -13.28 -4.01
CA ARG A 71 -3.32 -13.24 -3.94
C ARG A 71 -3.82 -12.18 -2.96
N VAL A 72 -3.23 -12.08 -1.77
CA VAL A 72 -3.63 -11.06 -0.77
C VAL A 72 -3.56 -9.64 -1.35
N ILE A 73 -2.53 -9.35 -2.16
CA ILE A 73 -2.36 -8.06 -2.82
C ILE A 73 -3.42 -7.85 -3.90
N VAL A 74 -3.63 -8.86 -4.75
CA VAL A 74 -4.61 -8.80 -5.85
C VAL A 74 -6.02 -8.62 -5.31
N ASP A 75 -6.42 -9.44 -4.33
CA ASP A 75 -7.75 -9.39 -3.70
C ASP A 75 -8.03 -7.99 -3.10
N TYR A 76 -7.01 -7.35 -2.51
CA TYR A 76 -7.16 -5.98 -2.01
C TYR A 76 -7.37 -4.97 -3.13
N LEU A 77 -6.60 -5.06 -4.22
CA LEU A 77 -6.74 -4.18 -5.39
C LEU A 77 -8.14 -4.32 -6.00
N GLU A 78 -8.59 -5.55 -6.23
CA GLU A 78 -9.92 -5.86 -6.75
C GLU A 78 -11.01 -5.30 -5.84
N ALA A 79 -10.90 -5.46 -4.52
CA ALA A 79 -11.86 -4.89 -3.58
C ALA A 79 -11.93 -3.35 -3.65
N GLN A 80 -10.81 -2.65 -3.87
CA GLN A 80 -10.83 -1.18 -4.03
C GLN A 80 -11.46 -0.76 -5.36
N PHE A 81 -11.20 -1.50 -6.44
CA PHE A 81 -11.83 -1.25 -7.73
C PHE A 81 -13.34 -1.50 -7.69
N GLU A 82 -13.76 -2.61 -7.10
CA GLU A 82 -15.17 -2.95 -6.93
C GLU A 82 -15.90 -1.89 -6.11
N ARG A 83 -15.29 -1.43 -5.00
CA ARG A 83 -15.87 -0.36 -4.17
C ARG A 83 -16.11 0.93 -4.97
N TYR A 84 -15.18 1.30 -5.86
CA TYR A 84 -15.33 2.46 -6.73
C TYR A 84 -16.42 2.23 -7.79
N LEU A 85 -16.42 1.06 -8.43
CA LEU A 85 -17.42 0.68 -9.43
C LEU A 85 -18.84 0.73 -8.86
N GLN A 86 -19.04 0.22 -7.64
CA GLN A 86 -20.33 0.26 -6.96
C GLN A 86 -20.83 1.70 -6.73
N GLU A 87 -19.95 2.66 -6.44
CA GLU A 87 -20.33 4.08 -6.33
C GLU A 87 -20.70 4.66 -7.70
N GLU A 88 -19.96 4.32 -8.75
CA GLU A 88 -20.24 4.75 -10.12
C GLU A 88 -21.58 4.22 -10.65
N LEU A 89 -21.98 3.02 -10.23
CA LEU A 89 -23.25 2.40 -10.64
C LEU A 89 -24.48 2.94 -9.88
N LYS A 90 -24.32 3.74 -8.82
CA LYS A 90 -25.46 4.31 -8.08
C LYS A 90 -26.31 5.22 -8.98
N VAL A 91 -27.63 5.25 -8.72
CA VAL A 91 -28.57 6.16 -9.39
C VAL A 91 -28.30 7.62 -9.00
N ARG A 92 -28.00 7.86 -7.72
CA ARG A 92 -27.55 9.16 -7.20
C ARG A 92 -26.08 9.06 -6.81
N ARG A 93 -25.21 9.46 -7.73
CA ARG A 93 -23.75 9.34 -7.60
C ARG A 93 -23.19 10.54 -6.84
N THR A 94 -22.25 10.29 -5.94
CA THR A 94 -21.53 11.34 -5.20
C THR A 94 -20.02 11.26 -5.39
N LEU A 95 -19.58 11.01 -6.64
CA LEU A 95 -18.16 10.78 -6.98
C LEU A 95 -17.22 11.89 -6.50
N ASN A 96 -17.66 13.16 -6.52
CA ASN A 96 -16.84 14.30 -6.09
C ASN A 96 -16.53 14.29 -4.58
N TYR A 97 -17.34 13.60 -3.78
CA TYR A 97 -17.17 13.49 -2.32
C TYR A 97 -16.77 12.07 -1.90
N PHE A 98 -16.68 11.15 -2.86
CA PHE A 98 -16.34 9.77 -2.60
C PHE A 98 -14.84 9.67 -2.28
N ASP A 99 -14.52 8.96 -1.20
CA ASP A 99 -13.14 8.69 -0.82
C ASP A 99 -12.57 7.61 -1.73
N ASP A 100 -11.92 8.04 -2.82
CA ASP A 100 -11.26 7.11 -3.75
C ASP A 100 -10.15 6.34 -3.03
N SER A 101 -10.37 5.03 -2.87
CA SER A 101 -9.47 4.12 -2.19
C SER A 101 -8.62 3.25 -3.10
N ARG A 102 -8.72 3.45 -4.42
CA ARG A 102 -7.92 2.72 -5.39
C ARG A 102 -6.43 3.01 -5.21
N ILE A 103 -5.60 2.02 -5.56
CA ILE A 103 -4.15 2.18 -5.57
C ILE A 103 -3.75 2.91 -6.85
N HIS A 104 -3.29 4.15 -6.70
CA HIS A 104 -2.84 4.98 -7.82
C HIS A 104 -1.42 4.64 -8.31
N ALA A 105 -0.57 4.12 -7.42
CA ALA A 105 0.81 3.75 -7.72
C ALA A 105 1.28 2.60 -6.83
N CYS A 106 2.10 1.72 -7.40
CA CYS A 106 2.75 0.62 -6.69
C CYS A 106 4.28 0.79 -6.78
N LEU A 107 4.93 0.91 -5.63
CA LEU A 107 6.38 0.87 -5.49
C LEU A 107 6.79 -0.55 -5.11
N TYR A 108 7.45 -1.23 -6.04
CA TYR A 108 7.94 -2.59 -5.83
C TYR A 108 9.43 -2.56 -5.49
N PHE A 109 9.78 -3.01 -4.29
CA PHE A 109 11.13 -3.01 -3.77
C PHE A 109 11.81 -4.32 -4.16
N ILE A 110 12.87 -4.21 -4.94
CA ILE A 110 13.67 -5.34 -5.40
C ILE A 110 14.91 -5.43 -4.50
N SER A 111 15.13 -6.61 -3.92
CA SER A 111 16.30 -6.85 -3.07
C SER A 111 17.59 -6.64 -3.86
N PRO A 112 18.58 -5.90 -3.34
CA PRO A 112 19.82 -5.57 -4.05
C PRO A 112 20.77 -6.78 -4.06
N THR A 113 20.42 -7.84 -4.77
CA THR A 113 21.17 -9.10 -4.81
C THR A 113 22.42 -9.03 -5.70
N GLY A 114 22.58 -7.97 -6.50
CA GLY A 114 23.74 -7.75 -7.36
C GLY A 114 23.87 -8.71 -8.55
N HIS A 115 22.89 -9.59 -8.77
CA HIS A 115 22.81 -10.47 -9.93
C HIS A 115 21.88 -9.83 -10.96
N GLY A 116 22.43 -9.41 -12.08
CA GLY A 116 21.70 -8.89 -13.25
C GLY A 116 21.62 -9.92 -14.36
#